data_AF-A0A645GZX1-F1
#
_entry.id   AF-A0A645GZX1-F1
#
_cell.length_a   1.000
_cell.length_b   1.000
_cell.length_c   1.000
_cell.angle_alpha   90.00
_cell.angle_beta   90.00
_cell.angle_gamma   90.00
#
_symmetry.space_group_name_H-M   'P 1'
#
loop_
_entity.id
_entity.type
_entity.pdbx_description
1 polymer ?
#
loop_
_entity_poly.entity_id
_entity_poly.type
_entity_poly.pdbx_seq_one_letter_code
_entity_poly.pdbx_strand_id
1 'polypeptide(L)'
;MAAIVALESGFATSRRAVEDNNLTGYEVYSDDSDGHLFSSQYESVVQTARHLSKNYLSKSGPYYLGVAVDDVQINYCPDEGKGKNWDGKVDKLASGFLKTYKNLYLK
;
A
#
# COMPACT_ATOMS: atom_id res chain seq x y z
N MET A 1 2.74 -0.94 -6.25
CA MET A 1 1.38 -0.37 -6.09
C MET A 1 0.29 -1.42 -5.97
N ALA A 2 0.05 -2.28 -6.98
CA ALA A 2 -1.05 -3.25 -6.94
C ALA A 2 -1.04 -4.16 -5.69
N ALA A 3 0.13 -4.64 -5.28
CA ALA A 3 0.28 -5.48 -4.08
C ALA A 3 -0.06 -4.74 -2.78
N ILE A 4 0.36 -3.48 -2.65
CA ILE A 4 0.03 -2.60 -1.52
C ILE A 4 -1.49 -2.42 -1.46
N VAL A 5 -2.12 -1.99 -2.57
CA VAL A 5 -3.58 -1.82 -2.63
C VAL A 5 -4.31 -3.10 -2.25
N ALA A 6 -3.91 -4.24 -2.82
CA ALA A 6 -4.55 -5.52 -2.52
C ALA A 6 -4.42 -5.90 -1.04
N LEU A 7 -3.26 -5.65 -0.42
CA LEU A 7 -3.03 -5.91 0.99
C LEU A 7 -3.90 -5.01 1.89
N GLU A 8 -3.83 -3.70 1.69
CA GLU A 8 -4.48 -2.71 2.56
C GLU A 8 -6.01 -2.73 2.45
N SER A 9 -6.55 -2.99 1.25
CA SER A 9 -8.00 -2.98 1.00
C SER A 9 -8.65 -4.37 1.03
N GLY A 10 -7.88 -5.43 1.22
CA GLY A 10 -8.37 -6.80 1.02
C GLY A 10 -8.92 -7.01 -0.39
N PHE A 11 -8.15 -6.64 -1.42
CA PHE A 11 -8.60 -6.67 -2.82
C PHE A 11 -9.85 -5.81 -3.10
N ALA A 12 -9.86 -4.58 -2.56
CA ALA A 12 -10.96 -3.61 -2.69
C ALA A 12 -12.29 -4.07 -2.05
N THR A 13 -12.23 -4.92 -1.02
CA THR A 13 -13.43 -5.46 -0.33
C THR A 13 -13.62 -4.92 1.09
N SER A 14 -12.63 -4.21 1.65
CA SER A 14 -12.78 -3.58 2.97
C SER A 14 -13.89 -2.53 2.96
N ARG A 15 -14.51 -2.29 4.12
CA ARG A 15 -15.56 -1.27 4.28
C ARG A 15 -15.13 0.08 3.69
N ARG A 16 -13.93 0.55 4.08
CA ARG A 16 -13.37 1.84 3.61
C ARG A 16 -13.07 1.86 2.10
N ALA A 17 -12.69 0.73 1.50
CA ALA A 17 -12.49 0.65 0.06
C ALA A 17 -13.80 0.77 -0.73
N VAL A 18 -14.89 0.21 -0.17
CA VAL A 18 -16.21 0.18 -0.81
C VAL A 18 -16.98 1.48 -0.57
N GLU A 19 -17.01 1.96 0.68
CA GLU A 19 -17.80 3.11 1.10
C GLU A 19 -17.06 4.43 0.88
N ASP A 20 -15.75 4.47 1.15
CA ASP A 20 -14.98 5.71 1.18
C ASP A 20 -14.02 5.87 -0.01
N ASN A 21 -14.02 4.90 -0.93
CA ASN A 21 -13.03 4.76 -2.00
C ASN A 21 -11.56 4.76 -1.50
N ASN A 22 -11.32 4.49 -0.21
CA ASN A 22 -10.02 4.59 0.41
C ASN A 22 -9.35 3.21 0.45
N LEU A 23 -8.50 2.95 -0.55
CA LEU A 23 -7.90 1.63 -0.78
C LEU A 23 -6.67 1.34 0.08
N THR A 24 -6.10 2.34 0.73
CA THR A 24 -4.78 2.23 1.39
C THR A 24 -4.79 2.74 2.82
N GLY A 25 -5.98 3.08 3.34
CA GLY A 25 -6.12 3.61 4.70
C GLY A 25 -5.53 5.01 4.86
N TYR A 26 -5.55 5.83 3.80
CA TYR A 26 -4.99 7.18 3.87
C TYR A 26 -5.74 8.02 4.92
N GLU A 27 -4.98 8.69 5.80
CA GLU A 27 -5.47 9.46 6.96
C GLU A 27 -6.28 8.64 7.98
N VAL A 28 -6.11 7.32 8.03
CA VAL A 28 -6.65 6.45 9.08
C VAL A 28 -5.59 6.29 10.19
N TYR A 29 -5.84 6.87 11.36
CA TYR A 29 -4.90 6.85 12.48
C TYR A 29 -5.31 5.91 13.63
N SER A 30 -6.56 5.44 13.60
CA SER A 30 -7.15 4.51 14.57
C SER A 30 -8.33 3.76 13.94
N ASP A 31 -8.80 2.70 14.60
CA ASP A 31 -9.97 1.94 14.14
C ASP A 31 -11.23 2.81 14.00
N ASP A 32 -11.38 3.79 14.89
CA ASP A 32 -12.49 4.76 14.91
C ASP A 32 -12.27 5.98 13.98
N SER A 33 -11.12 6.08 13.31
CA SER A 33 -10.88 7.19 12.37
C SER A 33 -11.73 7.02 11.11
N ASP A 34 -12.42 8.09 10.69
CA ASP A 34 -13.16 8.11 9.43
C ASP A 34 -12.21 7.88 8.23
N GLY A 35 -11.02 8.48 8.26
CA GLY A 35 -10.07 8.47 7.15
C GLY A 35 -10.46 9.44 6.04
N HIS A 36 -9.70 9.42 4.95
CA HIS A 36 -9.99 10.27 3.79
C HIS A 36 -11.09 9.66 2.90
N LEU A 37 -12.11 10.45 2.56
CA LEU A 37 -13.12 10.11 1.55
C LEU A 37 -12.65 10.53 0.16
N PHE A 38 -12.36 9.56 -0.72
CA PHE A 38 -11.94 9.84 -2.10
C PHE A 38 -13.14 9.89 -3.05
N SER A 39 -13.02 10.71 -4.11
CA SER A 39 -14.02 10.78 -5.19
C SER A 39 -14.07 9.52 -6.05
N SER A 40 -12.98 8.73 -6.06
CA SER A 40 -12.91 7.43 -6.72
C SER A 40 -11.76 6.61 -6.17
N GLN A 41 -11.83 5.28 -6.35
CA GLN A 41 -10.71 4.38 -6.04
C GLN A 41 -9.43 4.74 -6.80
N TYR A 42 -9.55 5.23 -8.04
CA TYR A 42 -8.40 5.69 -8.83
C TYR A 42 -7.65 6.82 -8.12
N GLU A 43 -8.37 7.83 -7.60
CA GLU A 43 -7.75 8.94 -6.88
C GLU A 43 -7.03 8.48 -5.60
N SER A 44 -7.59 7.49 -4.89
CA SER A 44 -6.91 6.88 -3.72
C SER A 44 -5.59 6.21 -4.11
N VAL A 45 -5.56 5.46 -5.22
CA VAL A 45 -4.33 4.85 -5.73
C VAL A 45 -3.31 5.91 -6.13
N VAL A 46 -3.73 6.93 -6.89
CA VAL A 46 -2.85 8.00 -7.35
C VAL A 46 -2.29 8.79 -6.17
N GLN A 47 -3.11 9.09 -5.17
CA GLN A 47 -2.64 9.78 -3.98
C GLN A 47 -1.61 8.96 -3.21
N THR A 48 -1.85 7.66 -3.02
CA THR A 48 -0.88 6.78 -2.35
C THR A 48 0.44 6.73 -3.13
N ALA A 49 0.37 6.60 -4.46
CA ALA A 49 1.56 6.59 -5.31
C ALA A 49 2.35 7.91 -5.21
N ARG A 50 1.65 9.07 -5.18
CA ARG A 50 2.28 10.38 -4.97
C ARG A 50 2.91 10.50 -3.59
N HIS A 51 2.22 10.03 -2.55
CA HIS A 51 2.73 10.05 -1.18
C HIS A 51 4.00 9.22 -1.04
N LEU A 52 4.00 7.98 -1.55
CA LEU A 52 5.19 7.11 -1.59
C LEU A 52 6.33 7.75 -2.38
N SER A 53 6.05 8.23 -3.60
CA SER A 53 7.05 8.85 -4.47
C SER A 53 7.73 10.05 -3.82
N LYS A 54 6.95 10.93 -3.18
CA LYS A 54 7.47 12.16 -2.57
C LYS A 54 8.20 11.90 -1.26
N ASN A 55 7.63 11.05 -0.40
CA ASN A 55 8.06 10.99 1.00
C ASN A 55 8.97 9.82 1.33
N TYR A 56 8.81 8.69 0.63
CA TYR A 56 9.52 7.45 0.92
C TYR A 56 10.60 7.13 -0.11
N LEU A 57 10.34 7.41 -1.39
CA LEU A 57 11.22 7.00 -2.50
C LEU A 57 12.15 8.12 -3.01
N SER A 58 11.93 9.36 -2.57
CA SER A 58 12.80 10.49 -2.89
C SER A 58 13.88 10.64 -1.83
N LYS A 59 15.16 10.79 -2.23
CA LYS A 59 16.29 11.02 -1.29
C LYS A 59 16.11 12.26 -0.39
N SER A 60 15.30 13.23 -0.81
CA SER A 60 14.97 14.42 -0.02
C SER A 60 13.66 14.28 0.78
N GLY A 61 13.00 13.13 0.70
CA GLY A 61 11.74 12.85 1.37
C GLY A 61 11.96 12.57 2.86
N PRO A 62 11.00 12.95 3.72
CA PRO A 62 11.15 12.82 5.18
C PRO A 62 11.28 11.37 5.69
N TYR A 63 10.88 10.37 4.90
CA TYR A 63 10.86 8.96 5.31
C TYR A 63 11.82 8.08 4.50
N TYR A 64 12.70 8.69 3.70
CA TYR A 64 13.62 7.96 2.84
C TYR A 64 14.68 7.21 3.63
N LEU A 65 14.64 5.89 3.52
CA LEU A 65 15.69 4.98 4.02
C LEU A 65 16.30 4.12 2.90
N GLY A 66 15.66 4.13 1.73
CA GLY A 66 16.05 3.41 0.53
C GLY A 66 14.83 3.23 -0.37
N VAL A 67 14.96 2.43 -1.43
CA VAL A 67 13.88 2.21 -2.41
C VAL A 67 13.32 0.79 -2.39
N ALA A 68 13.87 -0.08 -1.54
CA ALA A 68 13.35 -1.42 -1.34
C ALA A 68 12.11 -1.39 -0.44
N VAL A 69 11.29 -2.44 -0.50
CA VAL A 69 10.02 -2.50 0.24
C VAL A 69 10.28 -2.56 1.75
N ASP A 70 11.35 -3.22 2.17
CA ASP A 70 11.82 -3.26 3.56
C ASP A 70 12.25 -1.88 4.08
N ASP A 71 12.88 -1.05 3.23
CA ASP A 71 13.19 0.35 3.60
C ASP A 71 11.91 1.18 3.81
N VAL A 72 10.92 1.00 2.92
CA VAL A 72 9.64 1.72 2.98
C VAL A 72 8.84 1.34 4.23
N GLN A 73 8.84 0.05 4.58
CA GLN A 73 8.09 -0.49 5.71
C GLN A 73 8.35 0.28 7.01
N ILE A 74 9.62 0.57 7.31
CA ILE A 74 10.08 1.15 8.59
C ILE A 74 9.24 2.37 9.01
N ASN A 75 8.87 3.22 8.05
CA ASN A 75 8.09 4.44 8.30
C ASN A 75 6.64 4.35 7.80
N TYR A 76 6.31 3.38 6.93
CA TYR A 76 4.96 3.26 6.35
C TYR A 76 4.02 2.50 7.29
N CYS A 77 4.56 1.55 8.05
CA CYS A 77 3.83 0.78 9.05
C CYS A 77 4.66 0.73 10.35
N PRO A 78 4.70 1.81 11.16
CA PRO A 78 5.67 1.96 12.26
C PRO A 78 5.41 1.07 13.50
N ASP A 79 4.30 0.35 13.56
CA ASP A 79 3.89 -0.51 14.70
C ASP A 79 4.75 -1.80 14.88
N GLU A 80 6.02 -1.77 14.49
CA GLU A 80 6.88 -2.95 14.39
C GLU A 80 7.81 -3.15 15.59
N GLY A 81 7.24 -3.72 16.65
CA GLY A 81 8.00 -4.73 17.39
C GLY A 81 8.40 -5.93 16.49
N LYS A 82 9.28 -6.81 16.99
CA LYS A 82 9.70 -8.05 16.31
C LYS A 82 8.48 -8.88 15.85
N GLY A 83 8.32 -9.10 14.55
CA GLY A 83 7.40 -10.09 13.98
C GLY A 83 6.28 -9.59 13.07
N LYS A 84 6.20 -8.29 12.79
CA LYS A 84 5.38 -7.78 11.66
C LYS A 84 6.22 -7.81 10.37
N ASN A 85 5.55 -8.14 9.27
CA ASN A 85 6.13 -8.59 7.99
C ASN A 85 5.25 -8.02 6.86
N TRP A 86 5.12 -6.69 6.81
CA TRP A 86 4.31 -6.02 5.79
C TRP A 86 4.96 -6.16 4.41
N ASP A 87 6.26 -5.98 4.34
CA ASP A 87 7.16 -6.14 3.21
C ASP A 87 7.04 -7.54 2.62
N GLY A 88 7.16 -8.60 3.42
CA GLY A 88 7.01 -9.96 2.93
C GLY A 88 5.58 -10.29 2.47
N LYS A 89 4.55 -9.63 3.00
CA LYS A 89 3.17 -9.75 2.48
C LYS A 89 3.02 -9.05 1.13
N VAL A 90 3.58 -7.84 0.99
CA VAL A 90 3.60 -7.09 -0.26
C VAL A 90 4.37 -7.87 -1.33
N ASP A 91 5.54 -8.40 -1.01
CA ASP A 91 6.38 -9.18 -1.93
C ASP A 91 5.70 -10.49 -2.36
N LYS A 92 5.03 -11.17 -1.43
CA LYS A 92 4.25 -12.37 -1.74
C LYS A 92 3.12 -12.07 -2.73
N LEU A 93 2.38 -10.98 -2.54
CA LEU A 93 1.33 -10.55 -3.46
C LEU A 93 1.89 -10.14 -4.82
N ALA A 94 2.96 -9.34 -4.84
CA ALA A 94 3.61 -8.90 -6.08
C ALA A 94 4.11 -10.09 -6.92
N SER A 95 4.78 -11.04 -6.27
CA SER A 95 5.25 -12.28 -6.89
C SER A 95 4.09 -13.13 -7.42
N GLY A 96 3.00 -13.22 -6.64
CA GLY A 96 1.77 -13.89 -7.05
C GLY A 96 1.16 -13.29 -8.32
N PHE A 97 1.05 -11.96 -8.39
CA PHE A 97 0.54 -11.27 -9.57
C PHE A 97 1.40 -11.52 -10.81
N LEU A 98 2.73 -11.43 -10.68
CA LEU A 98 3.64 -11.71 -11.78
C LEU A 98 3.53 -13.16 -12.26
N LYS A 99 3.44 -14.13 -11.33
CA LYS A 99 3.25 -15.54 -11.67
C LYS A 99 1.94 -15.77 -12.44
N THR A 100 0.83 -15.18 -11.95
CA THR A 100 -0.47 -15.28 -12.62
C THR A 100 -0.42 -14.66 -14.02
N TYR A 101 0.18 -13.47 -14.16
CA TYR A 101 0.35 -12.84 -15.47
C TYR A 101 1.13 -13.73 -16.44
N LYS A 102 2.28 -14.28 -16.01
CA LYS A 102 3.09 -15.20 -16.83
C LYS A 102 2.29 -16.42 -17.29
N ASN A 103 1.53 -17.03 -16.39
CA ASN A 103 0.69 -18.20 -16.70
C ASN A 103 -0.42 -17.89 -17.72
N LEU A 104 -0.99 -16.69 -17.66
CA LEU A 104 -2.09 -16.28 -18.54
C LEU A 104 -1.62 -15.82 -19.91
N TYR A 105 -0.47 -15.13 -19.99
CA TYR A 105 -0.10 -14.36 -21.18
C TYR A 105 1.25 -14.71 -21.80
N LEU A 106 2.13 -15.43 -21.10
CA LEU A 106 3.51 -15.69 -21.54
C LEU A 106 3.84 -17.19 -21.62
N LYS A 107 2.87 -18.02 -22.02
CA LYS A 107 3.11 -19.46 -22.25
C LYS A 107 4.27 -19.70 -23.20
#